data_AF-A4HBK8-F1
#
_entry.id   AF-A4HBK8-F1
#
_cell.length_a   1.000
_cell.length_b   1.000
_cell.length_c   1.000
_cell.angle_alpha   90.00
_cell.angle_beta   90.00
_cell.angle_gamma   90.00
#
_symmetry.space_group_name_H-M   'P 1'
#
loop_
_entity.id
_entity.type
_entity.pdbx_description
1 polymer ?
#
loop_
_entity_poly.entity_id
_entity_poly.type
_entity_poly.pdbx_seq_one_letter_code
_entity_poly.pdbx_strand_id
1 'polypeptide(L)'
;MIESPHSRSGREEVRVFQSTLDKRIVTTTVFAQPSFYMGLGSALVMVLTQRFPEEFMLRKYLTMSYNGIRAPSLLAIPFCAISGMYFSIASVITAAPTPLMGHLLGYGVSLSVGLTMLSLRRVSWYYPLLGLMYLSFGGLHHYRKMMVYGDNAPIFYWSDFREIYHDRKARRLEKKLCIEEKAVVRQDRAIE
;
A
#
# COMPACT_ATOMS: atom_id res chain seq x y z
N MET A 1 -20.99 39.05 25.01
CA MET A 1 -20.35 39.30 23.71
C MET A 1 -19.63 38.04 23.29
N ILE A 2 -20.28 37.22 22.47
CA ILE A 2 -19.73 36.00 21.89
C ILE A 2 -20.08 36.09 20.40
N GLU A 3 -19.09 36.35 19.56
CA GLU A 3 -19.21 36.22 18.11
C GLU A 3 -18.55 34.91 17.69
N SER A 4 -19.37 34.00 17.18
CA SER A 4 -18.95 32.81 16.46
C SER A 4 -18.98 33.13 14.95
N PRO A 5 -17.92 32.84 14.18
CA PRO A 5 -17.96 33.04 12.74
C PRO A 5 -18.62 31.83 12.06
N HIS A 6 -19.84 32.09 11.59
CA HIS A 6 -20.38 31.66 10.30
C HIS A 6 -20.02 30.24 9.82
N SER A 7 -20.91 29.30 10.15
CA SER A 7 -21.11 28.08 9.39
C SER A 7 -21.47 28.42 7.93
N ARG A 8 -20.52 28.25 7.00
CA ARG A 8 -20.82 28.20 5.55
C ARG A 8 -21.56 26.89 5.24
N SER A 9 -22.82 26.83 5.62
CA SER A 9 -23.84 25.95 5.05
C SER A 9 -24.21 26.49 3.68
N GLY A 10 -23.86 25.80 2.59
CA GLY A 10 -24.32 26.20 1.26
C GLY A 10 -23.46 25.84 0.05
N ARG A 11 -22.58 24.83 0.13
CA ARG A 11 -22.07 24.17 -1.08
C ARG A 11 -22.60 22.75 -1.12
N GLU A 12 -23.72 22.58 -1.80
CA GLU A 12 -24.18 21.29 -2.27
C GLU A 12 -23.22 20.85 -3.39
N GLU A 13 -22.19 20.09 -3.02
CA GLU A 13 -21.31 19.44 -3.98
C GLU A 13 -22.10 18.35 -4.69
N VAL A 14 -22.63 18.70 -5.86
CA VAL A 14 -23.30 17.76 -6.76
C VAL A 14 -22.29 16.68 -7.15
N ARG A 15 -22.40 15.49 -6.54
CA ARG A 15 -21.62 14.30 -6.87
C ARG A 15 -22.12 13.72 -8.20
N VAL A 16 -21.74 14.32 -9.32
CA VAL A 16 -22.26 13.97 -10.66
C VAL A 16 -21.86 12.55 -11.14
N PHE A 17 -20.96 11.83 -10.44
CA PHE A 17 -20.55 10.48 -10.87
C PHE A 17 -20.54 9.41 -9.76
N GLN A 18 -21.33 9.55 -8.70
CA GLN A 18 -21.69 8.39 -7.88
C GLN A 18 -22.87 7.66 -8.54
N SER A 19 -22.65 7.07 -9.72
CA SER A 19 -23.61 6.12 -10.24
C SER A 19 -23.71 4.97 -9.24
N THR A 20 -24.91 4.78 -8.70
CA THR A 20 -25.33 3.75 -7.74
C THR A 20 -25.22 2.32 -8.29
N LEU A 21 -24.47 2.12 -9.38
CA LEU A 21 -24.43 0.88 -10.15
C LEU A 21 -23.29 -0.09 -9.73
N ASP A 22 -22.28 0.36 -8.97
CA ASP A 22 -21.12 -0.49 -8.66
C ASP A 22 -20.97 -0.88 -7.16
N LYS A 23 -22.02 -0.66 -6.36
CA LYS A 23 -22.15 -1.29 -5.03
C LYS A 23 -22.68 -2.73 -5.08
N ARG A 24 -22.90 -3.29 -6.29
CA ARG A 24 -23.07 -4.73 -6.45
C ARG A 24 -21.71 -5.38 -6.21
N ILE A 25 -21.51 -5.85 -4.98
CA ILE A 25 -21.04 -7.22 -4.66
C ILE A 25 -20.35 -7.91 -5.86
N VAL A 26 -19.23 -7.38 -6.32
CA VAL A 26 -18.22 -8.21 -6.94
C VAL A 26 -17.37 -8.59 -5.76
N THR A 27 -17.58 -9.79 -5.23
CA THR A 27 -16.58 -10.51 -4.45
C THR A 27 -15.33 -10.61 -5.33
N THR A 28 -14.56 -9.53 -5.38
CA THR A 28 -13.33 -9.45 -6.16
C THR A 28 -12.33 -10.32 -5.43
N THR A 29 -12.18 -11.55 -5.90
CA THR A 29 -11.17 -12.47 -5.37
C THR A 29 -9.81 -11.79 -5.41
N VAL A 30 -8.89 -12.19 -4.54
CA VAL A 30 -7.53 -11.62 -4.51
C VAL A 30 -6.85 -11.72 -5.89
N PHE A 31 -7.21 -12.73 -6.68
CA PHE A 31 -6.75 -12.95 -8.06
C PHE A 31 -7.27 -11.94 -9.09
N ALA A 32 -8.32 -11.17 -8.77
CA ALA A 32 -8.81 -10.10 -9.63
C ALA A 32 -8.03 -8.78 -9.42
N GLN A 33 -7.21 -8.70 -8.36
CA GLN A 33 -6.49 -7.47 -8.03
C GLN A 33 -5.20 -7.33 -8.85
N PRO A 34 -4.99 -6.21 -9.57
CA PRO A 34 -3.75 -5.98 -10.31
C PRO A 34 -2.48 -6.03 -9.44
N SER A 35 -2.59 -5.67 -8.16
CA SER A 35 -1.50 -5.80 -7.19
C SER A 35 -1.05 -7.25 -7.00
N PHE A 36 -1.94 -8.24 -7.12
CA PHE A 36 -1.57 -9.65 -7.06
C PHE A 36 -0.63 -10.02 -8.22
N TYR A 37 -0.96 -9.60 -9.45
CA TYR A 37 -0.11 -9.87 -10.62
C TYR A 37 1.22 -9.14 -10.57
N MET A 38 1.28 -7.94 -9.95
CA MET A 38 2.56 -7.29 -9.69
C MET A 38 3.42 -8.10 -8.71
N GLY A 39 2.83 -8.65 -7.65
CA GLY A 39 3.54 -9.58 -6.75
C GLY A 39 4.03 -10.84 -7.47
N LEU A 40 3.21 -11.42 -8.36
CA LEU A 40 3.62 -12.55 -9.18
C LEU A 40 4.73 -12.20 -10.17
N GLY A 41 4.65 -11.02 -10.80
CA GLY A 41 5.69 -10.50 -11.69
C GLY A 41 7.01 -10.28 -10.96
N SER A 42 6.99 -9.73 -9.75
CA SER A 42 8.18 -9.61 -8.90
C SER A 42 8.79 -10.97 -8.56
N ALA A 43 7.96 -11.97 -8.25
CA ALA A 43 8.43 -13.34 -8.00
C ALA A 43 9.01 -14.00 -9.27
N LEU A 44 8.44 -13.72 -10.44
CA LEU A 44 8.98 -14.20 -11.72
C LEU A 44 10.35 -13.56 -12.00
N VAL A 45 10.49 -12.25 -11.79
CA VAL A 45 11.77 -11.54 -11.94
C VAL A 45 12.81 -12.12 -10.99
N MET A 46 12.44 -12.48 -9.76
CA MET A 46 13.33 -13.19 -8.84
C MET A 46 13.86 -14.49 -9.46
N VAL A 47 12.98 -15.35 -9.99
CA VAL A 47 13.37 -16.61 -10.61
C VAL A 47 14.32 -16.37 -11.79
N LEU A 48 14.03 -15.38 -12.63
CA LEU A 48 14.91 -15.00 -13.74
C LEU A 48 16.28 -14.51 -13.25
N THR A 49 16.32 -13.68 -12.20
CA THR A 49 17.59 -13.19 -11.63
C THR A 49 18.42 -14.30 -11.00
N GLN A 50 17.78 -15.36 -10.48
CA GLN A 50 18.48 -16.53 -9.96
C GLN A 50 18.95 -17.47 -11.07
N ARG A 51 18.17 -17.61 -12.15
CA ARG A 51 18.50 -18.50 -13.27
C ARG A 51 19.57 -17.92 -14.20
N PHE A 52 19.52 -16.60 -14.43
CA PHE A 52 20.39 -15.86 -15.35
C PHE A 52 21.05 -14.66 -14.66
N PRO A 53 21.82 -14.87 -13.57
CA PRO A 53 22.37 -13.77 -12.78
C PRO A 53 23.33 -12.87 -13.56
N GLU A 54 23.94 -13.41 -14.63
CA GLU A 54 24.87 -12.68 -15.51
C GLU A 54 24.21 -11.52 -16.26
N GLU A 55 22.89 -11.59 -16.49
CA GLU A 55 22.14 -10.53 -17.13
C GLU A 55 21.76 -9.40 -16.14
N PHE A 56 21.49 -9.75 -14.89
CA PHE A 56 20.94 -8.84 -13.89
C PHE A 56 22.00 -8.21 -12.97
N MET A 57 23.23 -8.75 -12.97
CA MET A 57 24.33 -8.26 -12.16
C MET A 57 25.60 -8.05 -12.97
N LEU A 58 26.41 -7.06 -12.56
CA LEU A 58 27.78 -6.93 -13.03
C LEU A 58 28.60 -8.18 -12.67
N ARG A 59 29.53 -8.56 -13.56
CA ARG A 59 30.44 -9.71 -13.37
C ARG A 59 31.15 -9.72 -12.01
N LYS A 60 31.48 -8.54 -11.48
CA LYS A 60 32.11 -8.37 -10.15
C LYS A 60 31.28 -8.99 -9.01
N TYR A 61 29.95 -8.98 -9.10
CA TYR A 61 29.07 -9.51 -8.05
C TYR A 61 28.78 -11.01 -8.22
N LEU A 62 29.02 -11.59 -9.40
CA LEU A 62 28.76 -13.02 -9.64
C LEU A 62 29.70 -13.93 -8.84
N THR A 63 30.95 -13.50 -8.66
CA THR A 63 31.98 -14.23 -7.91
C THR A 63 32.01 -13.86 -6.43
N MET A 64 31.25 -12.85 -6.03
CA MET A 64 31.23 -12.37 -4.65
C MET A 64 30.35 -13.26 -3.77
N SER A 65 30.87 -13.65 -2.62
CA SER A 65 30.09 -14.34 -1.59
C SER A 65 30.20 -13.59 -0.26
N TYR A 66 29.10 -13.58 0.48
CA TYR A 66 29.00 -13.01 1.81
C TYR A 66 28.59 -14.13 2.75
N ASN A 67 29.42 -14.45 3.74
CA ASN A 67 29.16 -15.52 4.72
C ASN A 67 28.76 -16.86 4.07
N GLY A 68 29.43 -17.23 2.96
CA GLY A 68 29.14 -18.46 2.20
C GLY A 68 27.93 -18.39 1.27
N ILE A 69 27.18 -17.29 1.27
CA ILE A 69 26.02 -17.06 0.39
C ILE A 69 26.47 -16.24 -0.82
N ARG A 70 26.16 -16.73 -2.02
CA ARG A 70 26.51 -16.01 -3.26
C ARG A 70 25.70 -14.71 -3.36
N ALA A 71 26.31 -13.61 -3.80
CA ALA A 71 25.60 -12.33 -3.91
C ALA A 71 24.31 -12.40 -4.78
N PRO A 72 24.25 -13.18 -5.87
CA PRO A 72 23.00 -13.39 -6.62
C PRO A 72 21.84 -13.94 -5.77
N SER A 73 22.12 -14.87 -4.85
CA SER A 73 21.07 -15.41 -3.97
C SER A 73 20.54 -14.40 -2.95
N LEU A 74 21.31 -13.37 -2.61
CA LEU A 74 20.86 -12.30 -1.72
C LEU A 74 19.79 -11.40 -2.37
N LEU A 75 19.68 -11.37 -3.71
CA LEU A 75 18.59 -10.67 -4.39
C LEU A 75 17.22 -11.32 -4.17
N ALA A 76 17.17 -12.59 -3.76
CA ALA A 76 15.91 -13.25 -3.45
C ALA A 76 15.13 -12.50 -2.36
N ILE A 77 15.85 -12.01 -1.34
CA ILE A 77 15.27 -11.35 -0.17
C ILE A 77 14.44 -10.11 -0.55
N PRO A 78 15.00 -9.09 -1.27
CA PRO A 78 14.22 -7.93 -1.66
C PRO A 78 13.06 -8.27 -2.60
N PHE A 79 13.23 -9.19 -3.56
CA PHE A 79 12.11 -9.57 -4.44
C PHE A 79 11.00 -10.31 -3.70
N CYS A 80 11.32 -11.19 -2.74
CA CYS A 80 10.35 -11.82 -1.85
C CYS A 80 9.60 -10.78 -1.01
N ALA A 81 10.32 -9.82 -0.43
CA ALA A 81 9.71 -8.75 0.37
C ALA A 81 8.75 -7.91 -0.48
N ILE A 82 9.15 -7.51 -1.70
CA ILE A 82 8.30 -6.76 -2.63
C ILE A 82 7.05 -7.56 -3.00
N SER A 83 7.22 -8.84 -3.36
CA SER A 83 6.10 -9.73 -3.71
C SER A 83 5.12 -9.89 -2.55
N GLY A 84 5.64 -10.12 -1.34
CA GLY A 84 4.83 -10.24 -0.13
C GLY A 84 4.05 -8.96 0.20
N MET A 85 4.67 -7.79 0.03
CA MET A 85 3.96 -6.51 0.18
C MET A 85 2.82 -6.39 -0.83
N TYR A 86 3.03 -6.70 -2.10
CA TYR A 86 1.99 -6.62 -3.13
C TYR A 86 0.85 -7.62 -2.92
N PHE A 87 1.14 -8.85 -2.49
CA PHE A 87 0.10 -9.81 -2.10
C PHE A 87 -0.69 -9.32 -0.89
N SER A 88 -0.02 -8.72 0.10
CA SER A 88 -0.68 -8.12 1.26
C SER A 88 -1.60 -6.97 0.85
N ILE A 89 -1.13 -6.09 -0.05
CA ILE A 89 -1.93 -4.99 -0.60
C ILE A 89 -3.17 -5.52 -1.33
N ALA A 90 -3.01 -6.55 -2.18
CA ALA A 90 -4.14 -7.19 -2.87
C ALA A 90 -5.17 -7.73 -1.86
N SER A 91 -4.71 -8.39 -0.80
CA SER A 91 -5.57 -8.89 0.28
C SER A 91 -6.30 -7.76 1.01
N VAL A 92 -5.63 -6.65 1.32
CA VAL A 92 -6.24 -5.49 1.99
C VAL A 92 -7.30 -4.84 1.12
N ILE A 93 -7.05 -4.69 -0.19
CA ILE A 93 -8.01 -4.13 -1.14
C ILE A 93 -9.26 -5.01 -1.23
N THR A 94 -9.08 -6.33 -1.32
CA THR A 94 -10.20 -7.29 -1.41
C THR A 94 -11.02 -7.37 -0.12
N ALA A 95 -10.39 -7.27 1.06
CA ALA A 95 -11.09 -7.44 2.33
C ALA A 95 -11.77 -6.16 2.85
N ALA A 96 -11.37 -4.97 2.37
CA ALA A 96 -11.84 -3.70 2.90
C ALA A 96 -13.15 -3.23 2.23
N PRO A 97 -14.15 -2.75 3.01
CA PRO A 97 -15.36 -2.13 2.45
C PRO A 97 -15.05 -0.79 1.74
N THR A 98 -13.92 -0.16 2.10
CA THR A 98 -13.36 1.01 1.42
C THR A 98 -11.90 0.73 1.06
N PRO A 99 -11.57 0.47 -0.22
CA PRO A 99 -10.22 0.02 -0.62
C PRO A 99 -9.15 1.13 -0.64
N LEU A 100 -9.49 2.36 -0.23
CA LEU A 100 -8.61 3.53 -0.28
C LEU A 100 -7.27 3.29 0.43
N MET A 101 -7.29 2.69 1.62
CA MET A 101 -6.08 2.39 2.39
C MET A 101 -5.16 1.41 1.66
N GLY A 102 -5.73 0.40 1.01
CA GLY A 102 -4.97 -0.56 0.21
C GLY A 102 -4.30 0.10 -0.99
N HIS A 103 -5.00 1.02 -1.67
CA HIS A 103 -4.41 1.77 -2.77
C HIS A 103 -3.34 2.76 -2.32
N LEU A 104 -3.48 3.38 -1.15
CA LEU A 104 -2.45 4.25 -0.56
C LEU A 104 -1.16 3.49 -0.24
N LEU A 105 -1.30 2.32 0.40
CA LEU A 105 -0.17 1.43 0.67
C LEU A 105 0.49 0.97 -0.63
N GLY A 106 -0.32 0.58 -1.62
CA GLY A 106 0.16 0.21 -2.95
C GLY A 106 0.95 1.33 -3.63
N TYR A 107 0.44 2.55 -3.62
CA TYR A 107 1.14 3.71 -4.15
C TYR A 107 2.48 3.95 -3.44
N GLY A 108 2.50 3.92 -2.10
CA GLY A 108 3.71 4.08 -1.31
C GLY A 108 4.77 3.03 -1.64
N VAL A 109 4.39 1.74 -1.66
CA VAL A 109 5.29 0.64 -2.02
C VAL A 109 5.82 0.80 -3.44
N SER A 110 4.95 1.09 -4.41
CA SER A 110 5.34 1.33 -5.80
C SER A 110 6.31 2.49 -5.95
N LEU A 111 6.09 3.60 -5.24
CA LEU A 111 6.96 4.78 -5.27
C LEU A 111 8.33 4.47 -4.67
N SER A 112 8.37 3.89 -3.46
CA SER A 112 9.62 3.57 -2.76
C SER A 112 10.45 2.56 -3.54
N VAL A 113 9.83 1.49 -4.04
CA VAL A 113 10.53 0.48 -4.85
C VAL A 113 10.99 1.09 -6.17
N GLY A 114 10.13 1.87 -6.83
CA GLY A 114 10.44 2.54 -8.10
C GLY A 114 11.68 3.43 -8.02
N LEU A 115 11.71 4.34 -7.04
CA LEU A 115 12.84 5.25 -6.81
C LEU A 115 14.12 4.51 -6.41
N THR A 116 14.00 3.46 -5.60
CA THR A 116 15.16 2.62 -5.22
C THR A 116 15.75 1.94 -6.45
N MET A 117 14.91 1.35 -7.31
CA MET A 117 15.35 0.66 -8.52
C MET A 117 15.96 1.62 -9.55
N LEU A 118 15.43 2.84 -9.71
CA LEU A 118 16.05 3.88 -10.54
C LEU A 118 17.44 4.27 -10.03
N SER A 119 17.62 4.33 -8.71
CA SER A 119 18.90 4.67 -8.08
C SER A 119 19.97 3.57 -8.30
N LEU A 120 19.55 2.33 -8.57
CA LEU A 120 20.41 1.19 -8.91
C LEU A 120 20.80 1.13 -10.39
N ARG A 121 20.59 2.19 -11.16
CA ARG A 121 21.02 2.33 -12.57
C ARG A 121 22.47 1.91 -12.83
N ARG A 122 23.37 2.16 -11.87
CA ARG A 122 24.80 1.83 -12.01
C ARG A 122 25.09 0.32 -11.93
N VAL A 123 24.15 -0.49 -11.46
CA VAL A 123 24.32 -1.94 -11.29
C VAL A 123 23.91 -2.70 -12.55
N SER A 124 22.75 -2.38 -13.12
CA SER A 124 22.25 -2.97 -14.36
C SER A 124 21.19 -2.06 -14.99
N TRP A 125 21.04 -2.15 -16.31
CA TRP A 125 20.01 -1.42 -17.03
C TRP A 125 18.58 -1.93 -16.77
N TYR A 126 18.44 -3.16 -16.27
CA TYR A 126 17.14 -3.72 -15.91
C TYR A 126 16.51 -3.02 -14.71
N TYR A 127 17.30 -2.52 -13.75
CA TYR A 127 16.74 -1.89 -12.55
C TYR A 127 15.98 -0.60 -12.85
N PRO A 128 16.47 0.32 -13.71
CA PRO A 128 15.68 1.47 -14.10
C PRO A 128 14.38 1.12 -14.84
N LEU A 129 14.39 0.07 -15.68
CA LEU A 129 13.19 -0.38 -16.39
C LEU A 129 12.15 -0.94 -15.40
N LEU A 130 12.59 -1.76 -14.45
CA LEU A 130 11.75 -2.23 -13.34
C LEU A 130 11.24 -1.04 -12.50
N GLY A 131 12.09 -0.05 -12.23
CA GLY A 131 11.74 1.16 -11.51
C GLY A 131 10.61 1.94 -12.18
N LEU A 132 10.72 2.15 -13.50
CA LEU A 132 9.66 2.75 -14.30
C LEU A 132 8.37 1.93 -14.26
N MET A 133 8.45 0.61 -14.39
CA MET A 133 7.28 -0.26 -14.28
C MET A 133 6.55 -0.08 -12.93
N TYR A 134 7.28 -0.07 -11.81
CA TYR A 134 6.67 0.15 -10.49
C TYR A 134 6.09 1.55 -10.36
N LEU A 135 6.79 2.60 -10.81
CA LEU A 135 6.28 3.97 -10.78
C LEU A 135 5.02 4.15 -11.64
N SER A 136 5.03 3.60 -12.85
CA SER A 136 3.87 3.62 -13.76
C SER A 136 2.70 2.87 -13.15
N PHE A 137 2.93 1.70 -12.54
CA PHE A 137 1.87 0.98 -11.84
C PHE A 137 1.32 1.78 -10.66
N GLY A 138 2.18 2.34 -9.80
CA GLY A 138 1.77 3.19 -8.70
C GLY A 138 0.94 4.39 -9.15
N GLY A 139 1.44 5.15 -10.12
CA GLY A 139 0.78 6.37 -10.62
C GLY A 139 -0.48 6.10 -11.45
N LEU A 140 -0.48 5.11 -12.32
CA LEU A 140 -1.62 4.87 -13.23
C LEU A 140 -2.71 4.01 -12.60
N HIS A 141 -2.34 3.05 -11.75
CA HIS A 141 -3.31 2.17 -11.10
C HIS A 141 -3.69 2.67 -9.71
N HIS A 142 -2.72 2.73 -8.78
CA HIS A 142 -3.03 3.03 -7.38
C HIS A 142 -3.49 4.47 -7.18
N TYR A 143 -2.80 5.44 -7.77
CA TYR A 143 -3.18 6.85 -7.65
C TYR A 143 -4.51 7.15 -8.32
N ARG A 144 -4.77 6.63 -9.53
CA ARG A 144 -6.09 6.77 -10.18
C ARG A 144 -7.21 6.17 -9.32
N LYS A 145 -7.00 5.01 -8.71
CA LYS A 145 -8.00 4.40 -7.81
C LYS A 145 -8.18 5.20 -6.52
N MET A 146 -7.12 5.80 -5.98
CA MET A 146 -7.25 6.75 -4.86
C MET A 146 -8.07 7.98 -5.24
N MET A 147 -7.96 8.52 -6.46
CA MET A 147 -8.81 9.62 -6.93
C MET A 147 -10.28 9.23 -7.06
N VAL A 148 -10.58 7.97 -7.37
CA VAL A 148 -11.96 7.46 -7.51
C VAL A 148 -12.59 7.17 -6.15
N TYR A 149 -11.81 6.64 -5.20
CA TYR A 149 -12.29 6.29 -3.87
C TYR A 149 -12.12 7.40 -2.82
N GLY A 150 -11.37 8.45 -3.13
CA GLY A 150 -11.23 9.65 -2.30
C GLY A 150 -12.13 10.76 -2.81
N ASP A 151 -12.74 11.51 -1.90
CA ASP A 151 -13.46 12.74 -2.24
C ASP A 151 -12.42 13.79 -2.70
N ASN A 152 -12.17 13.87 -4.01
CA ASN A 152 -11.28 14.82 -4.70
C ASN A 152 -9.77 14.73 -4.36
N ALA A 153 -8.98 13.88 -5.02
CA ALA A 153 -7.52 13.87 -4.81
C ALA A 153 -6.74 14.39 -6.02
N PRO A 154 -5.86 15.40 -5.85
CA PRO A 154 -4.59 15.40 -6.56
C PRO A 154 -3.40 15.14 -5.62
N ILE A 155 -3.43 15.65 -4.40
CA ILE A 155 -2.42 15.36 -3.36
C ILE A 155 -3.20 15.51 -2.07
N PHE A 156 -3.29 14.46 -1.25
CA PHE A 156 -3.81 14.57 0.10
C PHE A 156 -3.15 15.78 0.75
N TYR A 157 -3.94 16.80 1.10
CA TYR A 157 -3.39 17.92 1.84
C TYR A 157 -2.80 17.34 3.13
N TRP A 158 -1.65 17.85 3.56
CA TRP A 158 -1.00 17.37 4.79
C TRP A 158 -1.94 17.50 6.02
N SER A 159 -2.98 18.33 5.92
CA SER A 159 -4.10 18.42 6.86
C SER A 159 -4.85 17.10 7.04
N ASP A 160 -5.07 16.34 5.98
CA ASP A 160 -5.91 15.14 6.00
C ASP A 160 -5.19 13.99 6.72
N PHE A 161 -3.87 13.93 6.61
CA PHE A 161 -3.06 12.99 7.40
C PHE A 161 -3.15 13.27 8.89
N ARG A 162 -3.22 14.55 9.28
CA ARG A 162 -3.39 14.94 10.68
C ARG A 162 -4.77 14.55 11.19
N GLU A 163 -5.82 14.73 10.39
CA GLU A 163 -7.17 14.29 10.73
C GLU A 163 -7.28 12.77 10.82
N ILE A 164 -6.76 12.04 9.83
CA ILE A 164 -6.72 10.56 9.85
C ILE A 164 -5.93 10.04 11.06
N TYR A 165 -4.83 10.71 11.41
CA TYR A 165 -4.04 10.37 12.60
C TYR A 165 -4.82 10.61 13.90
N HIS A 166 -5.47 11.76 14.03
CA HIS A 166 -6.31 12.08 15.18
C HIS A 166 -7.48 11.10 15.32
N ASP A 167 -8.13 10.77 14.22
CA ASP A 167 -9.28 9.87 14.19
C ASP A 167 -8.85 8.42 14.53
N ARG A 168 -7.69 7.97 14.04
CA ARG A 168 -7.10 6.68 14.47
C ARG A 168 -6.70 6.67 15.94
N LYS A 169 -6.19 7.79 16.46
CA LYS A 169 -5.84 7.92 17.88
C LYS A 169 -7.10 7.89 18.75
N ALA A 170 -8.16 8.58 18.34
CA ALA A 170 -9.46 8.57 19.02
C ALA A 170 -10.07 7.18 19.07
N ARG A 171 -10.17 6.46 17.93
CA ARG A 171 -10.69 5.09 17.89
C ARG A 171 -9.88 4.09 18.71
N ARG A 172 -8.55 4.29 18.82
CA ARG A 172 -7.70 3.47 19.70
C ARG A 172 -7.97 3.75 21.17
N LEU A 173 -8.25 5.01 21.53
CA LEU A 173 -8.63 5.40 22.87
C LEU A 173 -10.02 4.85 23.24
N GLU A 174 -11.00 4.97 22.35
CA GLU A 174 -12.33 4.37 22.54
C GLU A 174 -12.27 2.85 22.71
N LYS A 175 -11.44 2.17 21.90
CA LYS A 175 -11.22 0.71 22.08
C LYS A 175 -10.58 0.38 23.42
N LYS A 176 -9.65 1.19 23.92
CA LYS A 176 -9.02 0.98 25.23
C LYS A 176 -10.03 1.16 26.36
N LEU A 177 -10.81 2.24 26.32
CA LEU A 177 -11.85 2.52 27.31
C LEU A 177 -12.91 1.41 27.34
N CYS A 178 -13.35 0.92 26.17
CA CYS A 178 -14.31 -0.18 26.09
C CYS A 178 -13.74 -1.53 26.60
N ILE A 179 -12.42 -1.73 26.51
CA ILE A 179 -11.74 -2.91 27.07
C ILE A 179 -11.62 -2.79 28.60
N GLU A 180 -11.29 -1.61 29.12
CA GLU A 180 -11.22 -1.35 30.57
C GLU A 180 -12.61 -1.46 31.22
N GLU A 181 -13.64 -0.90 30.61
CA GLU A 181 -15.02 -1.02 31.10
C GLU A 181 -15.49 -2.48 31.15
N LYS A 182 -15.14 -3.29 30.13
CA LYS A 182 -15.41 -4.74 30.14
C LYS A 182 -14.57 -5.51 31.16
N ALA A 183 -13.40 -5.03 31.53
CA ALA A 183 -12.55 -5.64 32.56
C ALA A 183 -13.10 -5.36 33.96
N VAL A 184 -13.55 -4.13 34.23
CA VAL A 184 -14.19 -3.74 35.50
C VAL A 184 -15.50 -4.51 35.72
N VAL A 185 -16.37 -4.58 34.70
CA VAL A 185 -17.63 -5.35 34.77
C VAL A 185 -17.40 -6.84 34.99
N ARG A 186 -16.27 -7.40 34.50
CA ARG A 186 -15.91 -8.81 34.78
C ARG A 186 -15.36 -9.02 36.19
N GLN A 187 -14.71 -8.02 36.76
CA GLN A 187 -14.17 -8.08 38.12
C GLN A 187 -15.30 -7.99 39.16
N ASP A 188 -16.30 -7.14 38.92
CA ASP A 188 -17.48 -7.03 39.79
C ASP A 188 -18.32 -8.32 39.78
N ARG A 189 -18.43 -9.01 38.64
CA ARG A 189 -19.11 -10.32 38.53
C ARG A 189 -18.34 -11.50 39.12
N ALA A 190 -17.06 -11.33 39.47
CA ALA A 190 -16.25 -12.39 40.07
C ALA A 190 -16.21 -12.31 41.61
N ILE A 191 -16.84 -11.29 42.20
CA ILE A 191 -16.89 -11.02 43.64
C ILE A 191 -18.29 -11.36 44.22
N GLU A 192 -19.28 -11.69 43.37
CA GLU A 192 -20.51 -12.41 43.75
C GLU A 192 -20.30 -13.93 43.75
#